data_AF-A0AAR5PF60-F1
#
_entry.id   AF-A0AAR5PF60-F1
#
_cell.length_a   1.000
_cell.length_b   1.000
_cell.length_c   1.000
_cell.angle_alpha   90.00
_cell.angle_beta   90.00
_cell.angle_gamma   90.00
#
_symmetry.space_group_name_H-M   'P 1'
#
loop_
_entity.id
_entity.type
_entity.pdbx_description
1 polymer ?
#
loop_
_entity_poly.entity_id
_entity_poly.type
_entity_poly.pdbx_seq_one_letter_code
_entity_poly.pdbx_strand_id
1 'polypeptide(L)'
;MSSVSVFCCLKGCLDGFNFNETTKHTSILSPIQLDTSFMGYEVVIVKRGQRVCGAGAVLSNAPLAQSKSYFEVKVQQAGSWSVGLATRQTDLSLTLGGMDEFSWALCSDHIFRHNKQEEHKLNLSSKEGVQSIQEGDVIGVAFDHIQLKFFVNGTELDYSMTNIKGTIYPALYDDGAILDIILENFCHTPPQGFEKIMLEQSLL
;
A
#
# COMPACT_ATOMS: atom_id res chain seq x y z
N MET A 1 -12.88 -67.76 -10.66
CA MET A 1 -13.35 -66.35 -10.76
C MET A 1 -12.20 -65.52 -11.26
N SER A 2 -12.48 -64.78 -12.32
CA SER A 2 -11.54 -64.09 -13.19
C SER A 2 -10.77 -62.97 -12.48
N SER A 3 -9.49 -62.80 -12.81
CA SER A 3 -8.89 -61.47 -12.86
C SER A 3 -7.89 -61.43 -14.00
N VAL A 4 -8.29 -60.78 -15.08
CA VAL A 4 -7.44 -60.41 -16.21
C VAL A 4 -6.84 -59.06 -15.85
N SER A 5 -5.52 -58.98 -15.67
CA SER A 5 -4.82 -57.69 -15.64
C SER A 5 -4.25 -57.42 -17.03
N VAL A 6 -4.87 -56.45 -17.70
CA VAL A 6 -4.49 -55.91 -19.01
C VAL A 6 -3.27 -55.01 -18.81
N PHE A 7 -2.08 -55.56 -19.03
CA PHE A 7 -0.86 -54.78 -19.28
C PHE A 7 -0.92 -54.28 -20.73
N CYS A 8 -1.23 -52.99 -20.93
CA CYS A 8 -1.19 -52.37 -22.24
C CYS A 8 -0.53 -50.99 -22.17
N CYS A 9 0.62 -50.89 -22.82
CA CYS A 9 1.14 -49.71 -23.53
C CYS A 9 1.45 -48.42 -22.75
N LEU A 10 2.59 -48.39 -22.06
CA LEU A 10 3.30 -47.12 -21.80
C LEU A 10 4.82 -47.25 -21.99
N LYS A 11 5.23 -47.93 -23.07
CA LYS A 11 6.64 -48.22 -23.38
C LYS A 11 7.07 -47.65 -24.72
N GLY A 12 6.69 -46.39 -25.01
CA GLY A 12 6.91 -45.79 -26.33
C GLY A 12 7.05 -44.26 -26.39
N CYS A 13 7.33 -43.56 -25.29
CA CYS A 13 7.51 -42.09 -25.31
C CYS A 13 8.70 -41.58 -24.48
N LEU A 14 9.76 -42.38 -24.31
CA LEU A 14 10.91 -42.04 -23.45
C LEU A 14 12.24 -41.96 -24.21
N ASP A 15 12.20 -41.64 -25.50
CA ASP A 15 13.40 -41.32 -26.29
C ASP A 15 13.25 -39.92 -26.90
N GLY A 16 13.82 -38.91 -26.23
CA GLY A 16 13.83 -37.55 -26.78
C GLY A 16 14.14 -36.39 -25.83
N PHE A 17 14.56 -36.60 -24.57
CA PHE A 17 14.95 -35.49 -23.69
C PHE A 17 16.39 -35.06 -23.95
N ASN A 18 16.59 -34.23 -24.96
CA ASN A 18 17.71 -33.29 -24.99
C ASN A 18 17.39 -32.14 -24.04
N PHE A 19 17.87 -32.22 -22.80
CA PHE A 19 17.89 -31.09 -21.88
C PHE A 19 18.93 -30.07 -22.35
N ASN A 20 18.49 -29.08 -23.12
CA ASN A 20 19.16 -27.80 -23.26
C ASN A 20 18.09 -26.71 -23.18
N GLU A 21 17.60 -26.47 -21.97
CA GLU A 21 16.96 -25.20 -21.64
C GLU A 21 17.77 -24.55 -20.52
N THR A 22 18.69 -23.66 -20.91
CA THR A 22 19.05 -22.54 -20.06
C THR A 22 17.83 -21.63 -19.97
N THR A 23 16.90 -21.99 -19.09
CA THR A 23 15.85 -21.07 -18.65
C THR A 23 16.56 -19.88 -18.03
N LYS A 24 16.65 -18.78 -18.79
CA LYS A 24 16.99 -17.48 -18.24
C LYS A 24 15.94 -17.21 -17.17
N HIS A 25 16.34 -17.33 -15.92
CA HIS A 25 15.50 -17.00 -14.78
C HIS A 25 15.31 -15.48 -14.81
N THR A 26 14.35 -15.00 -15.58
CA THR A 26 13.88 -13.61 -15.46
C THR A 26 13.29 -13.54 -14.06
N SER A 27 14.02 -12.93 -13.13
CA SER A 27 13.54 -12.67 -11.77
C SER A 27 12.25 -11.87 -11.90
N ILE A 28 11.10 -12.53 -11.76
CA ILE A 28 9.81 -11.86 -11.65
C ILE A 28 9.89 -11.13 -10.32
N LEU A 29 10.18 -9.82 -10.35
CA LEU A 29 10.14 -8.99 -9.15
C LEU A 29 8.73 -9.15 -8.56
N SER A 30 8.65 -9.52 -7.29
CA SER A 30 7.37 -9.61 -6.58
C SER A 30 6.65 -8.27 -6.67
N PRO A 31 5.34 -8.22 -6.98
CA PRO A 31 4.64 -6.94 -7.07
C PRO A 31 4.62 -6.25 -5.70
N ILE A 32 4.73 -4.92 -5.71
CA ILE A 32 4.46 -4.12 -4.52
C ILE A 32 2.95 -4.15 -4.29
N GLN A 33 2.54 -4.44 -3.06
CA GLN A 33 1.15 -4.61 -2.66
C GLN A 33 1.00 -4.50 -1.13
N LEU A 34 -0.24 -4.51 -0.64
CA LEU A 34 -0.54 -4.67 0.80
C LEU A 34 -0.06 -6.04 1.30
N ASP A 35 0.61 -6.04 2.46
CA ASP A 35 1.30 -7.19 3.00
C ASP A 35 0.41 -7.97 3.99
N THR A 36 0.03 -9.19 3.61
CA THR A 36 -0.76 -10.09 4.47
C THR A 36 -0.01 -10.55 5.72
N SER A 37 1.32 -10.40 5.77
CA SER A 37 2.12 -10.67 6.98
C SER A 37 2.17 -9.48 7.94
N PHE A 38 1.77 -8.28 7.49
CA PHE A 38 1.74 -7.05 8.30
C PHE A 38 0.36 -6.37 8.18
N MET A 39 -0.66 -7.09 8.66
CA MET A 39 -2.03 -6.61 8.74
C MET A 39 -2.69 -6.96 10.09
N GLY A 40 -3.67 -6.16 10.50
CA GLY A 40 -4.51 -6.42 11.66
C GLY A 40 -5.40 -7.65 11.46
N TYR A 41 -5.84 -8.25 12.56
CA TYR A 41 -6.57 -9.53 12.54
C TYR A 41 -7.93 -9.45 11.82
N GLU A 42 -8.61 -8.30 11.92
CA GLU A 42 -9.93 -8.07 11.29
C GLU A 42 -9.81 -7.34 9.93
N VAL A 43 -8.59 -7.12 9.47
CA VAL A 43 -8.35 -6.53 8.15
C VAL A 43 -8.55 -7.61 7.08
N VAL A 44 -9.06 -7.22 5.92
CA VAL A 44 -9.27 -8.08 4.76
C VAL A 44 -8.63 -7.43 3.55
N ILE A 45 -7.72 -8.16 2.90
CA ILE A 45 -7.04 -7.71 1.69
C ILE A 45 -7.59 -8.46 0.48
N VAL A 46 -8.08 -7.74 -0.52
CA VAL A 46 -8.61 -8.30 -1.78
C VAL A 46 -8.00 -7.59 -3.00
N LYS A 47 -8.51 -7.89 -4.20
CA LYS A 47 -8.05 -7.27 -5.47
C LYS A 47 -6.53 -7.38 -5.66
N ARG A 48 -5.99 -8.60 -5.45
CA ARG A 48 -4.55 -8.89 -5.58
C ARG A 48 -3.66 -7.97 -4.73
N GLY A 49 -4.02 -7.78 -3.46
CA GLY A 49 -3.22 -6.96 -2.55
C GLY A 49 -3.39 -5.45 -2.72
N GLN A 50 -4.41 -4.99 -3.45
CA GLN A 50 -4.62 -3.57 -3.72
C GLN A 50 -5.82 -2.96 -2.98
N ARG A 51 -6.67 -3.77 -2.36
CA ARG A 51 -7.86 -3.29 -1.65
C ARG A 51 -7.82 -3.75 -0.20
N VAL A 52 -8.11 -2.84 0.72
CA VAL A 52 -8.32 -3.11 2.13
C VAL A 52 -9.75 -2.77 2.56
N CYS A 53 -10.32 -3.60 3.42
CA CYS A 53 -11.56 -3.37 4.16
C CYS A 53 -11.56 -4.16 5.49
N GLY A 54 -12.54 -3.95 6.38
CA GLY A 54 -12.61 -4.58 7.70
C GLY A 54 -12.36 -3.58 8.84
N ALA A 55 -11.50 -3.98 9.79
CA ALA A 55 -11.09 -3.13 10.91
C ALA A 55 -9.61 -3.38 11.29
N GLY A 56 -8.80 -2.33 11.31
CA GLY A 56 -7.40 -2.36 11.73
C GLY A 56 -6.47 -1.70 10.72
N ALA A 57 -5.17 -2.02 10.79
CA ALA A 57 -4.17 -1.43 9.92
C ALA A 57 -3.45 -2.46 9.05
N VAL A 58 -2.89 -2.00 7.94
CA VAL A 58 -2.05 -2.81 7.05
C VAL A 58 -0.91 -1.99 6.48
N LEU A 59 0.26 -2.61 6.37
CA LEU A 59 1.43 -2.04 5.70
C LEU A 59 1.57 -2.62 4.29
N SER A 60 2.21 -1.88 3.39
CA SER A 60 2.68 -2.47 2.13
C SER A 60 3.92 -3.36 2.35
N ASN A 61 4.20 -4.23 1.40
CA ASN A 61 5.36 -5.15 1.45
C ASN A 61 6.70 -4.49 1.09
N ALA A 62 6.71 -3.23 0.62
CA ALA A 62 7.91 -2.51 0.21
C ALA A 62 8.14 -1.24 1.05
N PRO A 63 9.34 -1.04 1.59
CA PRO A 63 9.68 0.21 2.25
C PRO A 63 9.90 1.33 1.23
N LEU A 64 9.76 2.58 1.69
CA LEU A 64 10.11 3.78 0.93
C LEU A 64 11.62 4.02 1.00
N ALA A 65 12.41 3.21 0.29
CA ALA A 65 13.88 3.27 0.32
C ALA A 65 14.49 4.34 -0.60
N GLN A 66 13.75 4.77 -1.62
CA GLN A 66 14.19 5.77 -2.58
C GLN A 66 13.97 7.21 -2.08
N SER A 67 14.78 8.15 -2.56
CA SER A 67 14.79 9.54 -2.08
C SER A 67 13.46 10.27 -2.17
N LYS A 68 12.59 9.91 -3.13
CA LYS A 68 11.26 10.50 -3.32
C LYS A 68 10.29 9.43 -3.77
N SER A 69 9.25 9.20 -2.99
CA SER A 69 8.26 8.14 -3.24
C SER A 69 6.86 8.72 -3.30
N TYR A 70 6.05 8.20 -4.22
CA TYR A 70 4.64 8.55 -4.37
C TYR A 70 3.78 7.31 -4.52
N PHE A 71 2.62 7.34 -3.87
CA PHE A 71 1.52 6.40 -4.08
C PHE A 71 0.19 7.14 -3.90
N GLU A 72 -0.90 6.52 -4.35
CA GLU A 72 -2.24 7.04 -4.18
C GLU A 72 -3.12 6.04 -3.43
N VAL A 73 -4.18 6.54 -2.81
CA VAL A 73 -5.22 5.75 -2.16
C VAL A 73 -6.57 6.29 -2.59
N LYS A 74 -7.39 5.46 -3.22
CA LYS A 74 -8.75 5.83 -3.59
C LYS A 74 -9.71 5.38 -2.50
N VAL A 75 -10.54 6.31 -2.02
CA VAL A 75 -11.64 6.02 -1.11
C VAL A 75 -12.77 5.40 -1.92
N GLN A 76 -12.94 4.08 -1.86
CA GLN A 76 -13.98 3.36 -2.62
C GLN A 76 -15.32 3.37 -1.91
N GLN A 77 -15.29 3.33 -0.58
CA GLN A 77 -16.45 3.48 0.29
C GLN A 77 -16.05 4.33 1.48
N ALA A 78 -16.88 5.31 1.83
CA ALA A 78 -16.67 6.10 3.04
C ALA A 78 -16.78 5.24 4.32
N GLY A 79 -16.22 5.77 5.40
CA GLY A 79 -16.12 5.13 6.71
C GLY A 79 -15.09 5.86 7.57
N SER A 80 -14.64 5.25 8.66
CA SER A 80 -13.45 5.74 9.36
C SER A 80 -12.21 5.17 8.67
N TRP A 81 -11.25 6.02 8.33
CA TRP A 81 -10.03 5.60 7.67
C TRP A 81 -8.87 6.51 8.06
N SER A 82 -7.65 5.99 7.89
CA SER A 82 -6.44 6.82 7.90
C SER A 82 -5.47 6.35 6.82
N VAL A 83 -4.81 7.31 6.17
CA VAL A 83 -3.82 7.05 5.14
C VAL A 83 -2.53 7.73 5.55
N GLY A 84 -1.41 7.03 5.41
CA GLY A 84 -0.11 7.65 5.64
C GLY A 84 1.02 6.65 5.64
N LEU A 85 1.91 6.81 6.61
CA LEU A 85 3.18 6.11 6.72
C LEU A 85 3.32 5.49 8.10
N ALA A 86 3.97 4.33 8.18
CA ALA A 86 4.33 3.75 9.46
C ALA A 86 5.60 2.90 9.37
N THR A 87 6.21 2.62 10.52
CA THR A 87 7.20 1.57 10.66
C THR A 87 6.53 0.23 10.97
N ARG A 88 7.26 -0.87 10.86
CA ARG A 88 6.78 -2.21 11.28
C ARG A 88 6.52 -2.35 12.79
N GLN A 89 6.84 -1.34 13.59
CA GLN A 89 6.57 -1.33 15.03
C GLN A 89 5.17 -0.77 15.37
N THR A 90 4.46 -0.22 14.39
CA THR A 90 3.09 0.28 14.61
C THR A 90 2.16 -0.83 15.06
N ASP A 91 1.21 -0.50 15.93
CA ASP A 91 0.19 -1.43 16.38
C ASP A 91 -0.88 -1.60 15.29
N LEU A 92 -0.85 -2.75 14.63
CA LEU A 92 -1.76 -3.05 13.51
C LEU A 92 -3.20 -3.36 13.95
N SER A 93 -3.46 -3.47 15.25
CA SER A 93 -4.83 -3.60 15.79
C SER A 93 -5.57 -2.26 15.83
N LEU A 94 -4.85 -1.14 15.70
CA LEU A 94 -5.44 0.18 15.67
C LEU A 94 -6.19 0.42 14.36
N THR A 95 -7.38 1.00 14.46
CA THR A 95 -8.21 1.43 13.32
C THR A 95 -7.97 2.88 12.92
N LEU A 96 -7.26 3.65 13.76
CA LEU A 96 -6.95 5.06 13.54
C LEU A 96 -5.42 5.23 13.52
N GLY A 97 -4.91 5.78 12.42
CA GLY A 97 -3.49 6.05 12.26
C GLY A 97 -3.00 7.19 13.14
N GLY A 98 -1.71 7.20 13.47
CA GLY A 98 -1.10 8.25 14.31
C GLY A 98 -1.39 8.09 15.79
N MET A 99 -1.96 6.96 16.23
CA MET A 99 -2.25 6.66 17.63
C MET A 99 -1.10 5.93 18.36
N ASP A 100 0.06 5.84 17.70
CA ASP A 100 1.34 5.41 18.28
C ASP A 100 2.48 6.31 17.75
N GLU A 101 3.69 6.13 18.29
CA GLU A 101 4.88 6.88 17.86
C GLU A 101 5.47 6.39 16.52
N PHE A 102 4.89 5.34 15.94
CA PHE A 102 5.43 4.65 14.77
C PHE A 102 4.64 4.91 13.50
N SER A 103 3.59 5.74 13.58
CA SER A 103 2.69 6.06 12.48
C SER A 103 2.44 7.57 12.35
N TRP A 104 2.27 8.01 11.10
CA TRP A 104 1.96 9.38 10.70
C TRP A 104 0.85 9.31 9.66
N ALA A 105 -0.32 9.89 9.96
CA ALA A 105 -1.49 9.68 9.10
C ALA A 105 -2.39 10.90 8.98
N LEU A 106 -2.97 11.05 7.80
CA LEU A 106 -4.16 11.86 7.54
C LEU A 106 -5.40 10.99 7.76
N CYS A 107 -6.32 11.46 8.59
CA CYS A 107 -7.53 10.72 8.96
C CYS A 107 -8.78 11.24 8.23
N SER A 108 -9.84 10.44 8.22
CA SER A 108 -11.13 10.77 7.57
C SER A 108 -11.82 12.02 8.12
N ASP A 109 -11.52 12.42 9.35
CA ASP A 109 -11.97 13.68 9.98
C ASP A 109 -11.09 14.89 9.65
N HIS A 110 -10.18 14.73 8.69
CA HIS A 110 -9.29 15.75 8.14
C HIS A 110 -8.25 16.26 9.14
N ILE A 111 -7.88 15.41 10.09
CA ILE A 111 -6.85 15.68 11.09
C ILE A 111 -5.60 14.84 10.78
N PHE A 112 -4.44 15.49 10.84
CA PHE A 112 -3.14 14.83 10.82
C PHE A 112 -2.79 14.38 12.23
N ARG A 113 -2.43 13.12 12.37
CA ARG A 113 -2.12 12.51 13.66
C ARG A 113 -0.77 11.82 13.65
N HIS A 114 -0.07 11.98 14.77
CA HIS A 114 1.14 11.26 15.10
C HIS A 114 1.26 11.19 16.63
N ASN A 115 1.70 10.05 17.16
CA ASN A 115 1.98 9.88 18.58
C ASN A 115 0.83 10.30 19.51
N LYS A 116 -0.41 9.95 19.14
CA LYS A 116 -1.66 10.29 19.85
C LYS A 116 -1.94 11.79 19.93
N GLN A 117 -1.28 12.60 19.11
CA GLN A 117 -1.49 14.04 19.02
C GLN A 117 -2.14 14.41 17.69
N GLU A 118 -3.06 15.37 17.76
CA GLU A 118 -3.64 16.03 16.59
C GLU A 118 -2.72 17.18 16.18
N GLU A 119 -1.81 16.92 15.23
CA GLU A 119 -0.79 17.89 14.86
C GLU A 119 -1.39 19.07 14.08
N HIS A 120 -2.37 18.80 13.23
CA HIS A 120 -3.03 19.81 12.41
C HIS A 120 -4.42 19.35 11.98
N LYS A 121 -5.36 20.30 11.91
CA LYS A 121 -6.70 20.09 11.34
C LYS A 121 -6.84 20.91 10.08
N LEU A 122 -7.14 20.24 8.97
CA LEU A 122 -7.34 20.90 7.68
C LEU A 122 -8.57 21.81 7.73
N ASN A 123 -8.36 23.07 7.36
CA ASN A 123 -9.44 24.02 7.17
C ASN A 123 -9.97 23.94 5.74
N LEU A 124 -10.93 23.05 5.51
CA LEU A 124 -11.53 22.82 4.18
C LEU A 124 -12.51 23.92 3.73
N SER A 125 -12.49 25.08 4.41
CA SER A 125 -13.26 26.25 4.01
C SER A 125 -12.59 26.95 2.82
N SER A 126 -13.01 26.53 1.62
CA SER A 126 -13.26 27.37 0.44
C SER A 126 -12.11 28.12 -0.26
N LYS A 127 -10.84 27.94 0.08
CA LYS A 127 -9.76 28.60 -0.70
C LYS A 127 -9.31 27.84 -1.96
N GLU A 128 -9.45 26.52 -2.02
CA GLU A 128 -8.97 25.71 -3.17
C GLU A 128 -9.93 24.59 -3.63
N GLY A 129 -11.22 24.66 -3.28
CA GLY A 129 -12.25 23.78 -3.86
C GLY A 129 -12.41 22.40 -3.20
N VAL A 130 -11.51 21.96 -2.31
CA VAL A 130 -11.72 20.74 -1.51
C VAL A 130 -12.55 21.08 -0.27
N GLN A 131 -13.85 20.75 -0.30
CA GLN A 131 -14.77 20.98 0.81
C GLN A 131 -14.67 19.89 1.91
N SER A 132 -14.26 18.69 1.50
CA SER A 132 -14.09 17.48 2.33
C SER A 132 -13.60 16.35 1.45
N ILE A 133 -12.86 15.40 2.01
CA ILE A 133 -12.49 14.15 1.34
C ILE A 133 -13.68 13.20 1.40
N GLN A 134 -14.20 12.80 0.24
CA GLN A 134 -15.42 12.00 0.08
C GLN A 134 -15.14 10.66 -0.61
N GLU A 135 -16.16 9.80 -0.63
CA GLU A 135 -16.13 8.60 -1.46
C GLU A 135 -15.88 8.96 -2.94
N GLY A 136 -14.96 8.24 -3.57
CA GLY A 136 -14.51 8.47 -4.93
C GLY A 136 -13.23 9.29 -5.04
N ASP A 137 -12.88 10.07 -4.01
CA ASP A 137 -11.67 10.90 -4.00
C ASP A 137 -10.40 10.04 -3.94
N VAL A 138 -9.32 10.60 -4.50
CA VAL A 138 -7.99 10.00 -4.52
C VAL A 138 -7.05 10.83 -3.64
N ILE A 139 -6.48 10.19 -2.63
CA ILE A 139 -5.50 10.75 -1.72
C ILE A 139 -4.11 10.39 -2.25
N GLY A 140 -3.36 11.38 -2.72
CA GLY A 140 -1.94 11.21 -3.07
C GLY A 140 -1.06 11.37 -1.84
N VAL A 141 -0.02 10.55 -1.73
CA VAL A 141 0.94 10.58 -0.62
C VAL A 141 2.34 10.68 -1.19
N ALA A 142 3.06 11.75 -0.83
CA ALA A 142 4.42 12.00 -1.29
C ALA A 142 5.37 12.10 -0.09
N PHE A 143 6.48 11.37 -0.14
CA PHE A 143 7.48 11.37 0.92
C PHE A 143 8.90 11.45 0.37
N ASP A 144 9.71 12.37 0.91
CA ASP A 144 11.09 12.64 0.46
C ASP A 144 12.16 12.46 1.56
N HIS A 145 11.85 11.68 2.60
CA HIS A 145 12.63 11.54 3.84
C HIS A 145 12.69 12.76 4.75
N ILE A 146 12.23 13.93 4.31
CA ILE A 146 12.18 15.15 5.12
C ILE A 146 10.73 15.48 5.46
N GLN A 147 9.85 15.45 4.45
CA GLN A 147 8.46 15.84 4.53
C GLN A 147 7.55 14.73 3.98
N LEU A 148 6.45 14.49 4.69
CA LEU A 148 5.30 13.76 4.21
C LEU A 148 4.21 14.75 3.83
N LYS A 149 3.83 14.71 2.56
CA LYS A 149 2.83 15.59 1.95
C LYS A 149 1.66 14.76 1.45
N PHE A 150 0.49 15.37 1.52
CA PHE A 150 -0.76 14.76 1.08
C PHE A 150 -1.41 15.61 0.01
N PHE A 151 -2.12 14.95 -0.90
CA PHE A 151 -2.83 15.55 -2.02
C PHE A 151 -4.23 14.98 -2.07
N VAL A 152 -5.21 15.79 -2.48
CA VAL A 152 -6.57 15.31 -2.77
C VAL A 152 -6.89 15.64 -4.20
N ASN A 153 -7.17 14.61 -5.01
CA ASN A 153 -7.45 14.72 -6.43
C ASN A 153 -6.37 15.51 -7.22
N GLY A 154 -5.11 15.36 -6.81
CA GLY A 154 -3.95 16.04 -7.41
C GLY A 154 -3.62 17.42 -6.84
N THR A 155 -4.45 17.98 -5.95
CA THR A 155 -4.20 19.26 -5.28
C THR A 155 -3.49 19.04 -3.94
N GLU A 156 -2.35 19.71 -3.72
CA GLU A 156 -1.59 19.62 -2.46
C GLU A 156 -2.40 20.17 -1.28
N LEU A 157 -2.32 19.51 -0.13
CA LEU A 157 -2.90 20.02 1.12
C LEU A 157 -1.89 20.94 1.82
N ASP A 158 -2.39 22.00 2.47
CA ASP A 158 -1.59 23.05 3.13
C ASP A 158 -1.03 22.63 4.50
N TYR A 159 -0.50 21.40 4.58
CA TYR A 159 0.21 20.89 5.75
C TYR A 159 1.13 19.72 5.35
N SER A 160 2.30 19.66 5.97
CA SER A 160 3.24 18.55 5.79
C SER A 160 3.76 18.07 7.15
N MET A 161 3.83 16.75 7.32
CA MET A 161 4.39 16.14 8.52
C MET A 161 5.90 16.00 8.36
N THR A 162 6.65 16.17 9.45
CA THR A 162 8.12 16.10 9.46
C THR A 162 8.61 15.19 10.59
N ASN A 163 9.93 15.05 10.75
CA ASN A 163 10.54 14.21 11.79
C ASN A 163 10.15 12.72 11.71
N ILE A 164 9.83 12.25 10.50
CA ILE A 164 9.53 10.85 10.22
C ILE A 164 10.82 10.04 10.27
N LYS A 165 10.83 8.95 11.06
CA LYS A 165 12.05 8.18 11.36
C LYS A 165 11.83 6.69 11.22
N GLY A 166 12.91 5.98 10.90
CA GLY A 166 12.94 4.53 10.77
C GLY A 166 12.73 4.07 9.32
N THR A 167 12.58 2.76 9.15
CA THR A 167 12.22 2.17 7.85
C THR A 167 10.71 2.30 7.66
N ILE A 168 10.34 3.14 6.69
CA ILE A 168 8.96 3.58 6.48
C ILE A 168 8.26 2.76 5.40
N TYR A 169 6.99 2.45 5.63
CA TYR A 169 6.10 1.76 4.72
C TYR A 169 4.82 2.58 4.53
N PRO A 170 4.21 2.57 3.32
CA PRO A 170 2.81 2.93 3.16
C PRO A 170 1.94 2.17 4.16
N ALA A 171 1.06 2.89 4.85
CA ALA A 171 0.18 2.37 5.88
C ALA A 171 -1.26 2.84 5.65
N LEU A 172 -2.20 1.90 5.69
CA LEU A 172 -3.63 2.15 5.62
C LEU A 172 -4.30 1.64 6.88
N TYR A 173 -5.22 2.43 7.41
CA TYR A 173 -6.06 2.10 8.56
C TYR A 173 -7.51 2.19 8.12
N ASP A 174 -8.29 1.21 8.54
CA ASP A 174 -9.67 1.04 8.15
C ASP A 174 -10.54 0.71 9.36
N ASP A 175 -11.74 1.27 9.38
CA ASP A 175 -12.86 0.91 10.24
C ASP A 175 -14.17 1.18 9.50
N GLY A 176 -14.60 0.16 8.76
CA GLY A 176 -15.82 0.18 7.96
C GLY A 176 -15.74 0.97 6.66
N ALA A 177 -14.55 1.38 6.21
CA ALA A 177 -14.32 1.95 4.89
C ALA A 177 -13.85 0.89 3.88
N ILE A 178 -13.67 1.29 2.63
CA ILE A 178 -12.98 0.48 1.62
C ILE A 178 -11.97 1.38 0.92
N LEU A 179 -10.70 1.00 0.96
CA LEU A 179 -9.60 1.76 0.37
C LEU A 179 -8.89 0.93 -0.69
N ASP A 180 -8.62 1.54 -1.85
CA ASP A 180 -7.76 0.96 -2.89
C ASP A 180 -6.42 1.68 -2.91
N ILE A 181 -5.32 0.97 -2.61
CA ILE A 181 -3.98 1.50 -2.84
C ILE A 181 -3.63 1.40 -4.33
N ILE A 182 -3.07 2.48 -4.86
CA ILE A 182 -2.62 2.61 -6.24
C ILE A 182 -1.11 2.87 -6.18
N LEU A 183 -0.35 1.88 -6.63
CA LEU A 183 1.12 1.87 -6.55
C LEU A 183 1.78 2.16 -7.90
N GLU A 184 0.98 2.16 -8.97
CA GLU A 184 1.38 2.48 -10.33
C GLU A 184 0.14 2.92 -11.14
N ASN A 185 0.36 3.51 -12.32
CA ASN A 185 -0.71 4.04 -13.18
C ASN A 185 -1.64 5.01 -12.42
N PHE A 186 -1.02 6.01 -11.78
CA PHE A 186 -1.67 7.00 -10.94
C PHE A 186 -2.80 7.75 -11.66
N CYS A 187 -3.85 8.08 -10.91
CA CYS A 187 -4.97 8.89 -11.37
C CYS A 187 -4.56 10.35 -11.60
N HIS A 188 -3.63 10.84 -10.78
CA HIS A 188 -3.08 12.19 -10.88
C HIS A 188 -1.57 12.13 -11.14
N THR A 189 -1.06 13.17 -11.81
CA THR A 189 0.38 13.25 -12.09
C THR A 189 1.14 13.45 -10.77
N PRO A 190 2.14 12.61 -10.45
CA PRO A 190 2.94 12.80 -9.26
C PRO A 190 3.62 14.18 -9.23
N PRO A 191 3.88 14.73 -8.03
CA PRO A 191 4.64 15.98 -7.91
C PRO A 191 6.04 15.85 -8.52
N GLN A 192 6.65 16.99 -8.87
CA GLN A 192 7.94 16.98 -9.59
C GLN A 192 9.03 16.19 -8.86
N GLY A 193 9.59 15.21 -9.56
CA GLY A 193 10.67 14.36 -9.07
C GLY A 193 10.23 13.25 -8.10
N PHE A 194 8.93 13.11 -7.84
CA PHE A 194 8.39 11.96 -7.14
C PHE A 194 7.98 10.87 -8.12
N GLU A 195 8.28 9.63 -7.78
CA GLU A 195 8.03 8.47 -8.62
C GLU A 195 7.34 7.37 -7.81
N LYS A 196 6.83 6.35 -8.51
CA LYS A 196 6.27 5.17 -7.86
C LYS A 196 7.31 4.48 -6.97
N ILE A 197 6.84 3.75 -5.96
CA ILE A 197 7.71 2.96 -5.08
C ILE A 197 8.45 1.92 -5.92
N MET A 198 9.77 1.83 -5.75
CA MET A 198 10.62 0.85 -6.40
C MET A 198 11.17 -0.14 -5.37
N LEU A 199 11.25 -1.42 -5.75
CA LEU A 199 11.96 -2.41 -4.95
C LEU A 199 13.47 -2.20 -5.13
N GLU A 200 14.22 -2.29 -4.04
CA GLU A 200 15.68 -2.35 -4.12
C GLU A 200 16.08 -3.58 -4.95
N GLN A 201 16.69 -3.34 -6.12
CA GLN A 201 17.33 -4.40 -6.87
C GLN A 201 18.66 -4.70 -6.19
N SER A 202 18.74 -5.87 -5.54
CA SER A 202 20.04 -6.38 -5.09
C SER A 202 20.90 -6.61 -6.34
N LEU A 203 21.93 -5.78 -6.51
CA LEU A 203 22.97 -5.96 -7.51
C LEU A 203 23.88 -7.10 -7.03
N LEU A 204 23.41 -8.34 -7.15
CA LEU A 204 24.23 -9.54 -6.98
C LEU A 204 24.69 -10.06 -8.34
#